data_AF-A0A0F2LW84-F1
#
_entry.id   AF-A0A0F2LW84-F1
#
_cell.length_a   1.000
_cell.length_b   1.000
_cell.length_c   1.000
_cell.angle_alpha   90.00
_cell.angle_beta   90.00
_cell.angle_gamma   90.00
#
_symmetry.space_group_name_H-M   'P 1'
#
loop_
_entity.id
_entity.type
_entity.pdbx_description
1 polymer ?
#
loop_
_entity_poly.entity_id
_entity_poly.type
_entity_poly.pdbx_seq_one_letter_code
_entity_poly.pdbx_strand_id
1 'polypeptide(L)'
;MAPSYQSRLYGLLFTSTLLARSYATPSVPIAYCAKVNTGTTPTNTSIYQSDGLCYNFCVSQYAFAVVQGNDCWCSDYTPTKSSQVSVSECDQTCSGWPSDVCGGDNLFGYMALNKAPSGTAGASSGSSAAPTSSSTEIHVLRLR
;
A
#
# COMPACT_ATOMS: atom_id res chain seq x y z
N MET A 1 -16.63 -49.90 60.36
CA MET A 1 -17.52 -49.66 59.21
C MET A 1 -16.79 -48.82 58.16
N ALA A 2 -16.38 -49.42 57.05
CA ALA A 2 -16.35 -48.79 55.72
C ALA A 2 -17.57 -49.35 54.95
N PRO A 3 -18.16 -48.68 53.93
CA PRO A 3 -17.59 -48.45 52.58
C PRO A 3 -17.82 -47.00 52.05
N SER A 4 -16.90 -46.31 51.34
CA SER A 4 -16.47 -46.35 49.92
C SER A 4 -17.45 -45.80 48.85
N TYR A 5 -17.09 -44.69 48.20
CA TYR A 5 -17.37 -44.43 46.78
C TYR A 5 -16.17 -43.71 46.13
N GLN A 6 -15.34 -44.49 45.44
CA GLN A 6 -14.35 -43.97 44.50
C GLN A 6 -15.07 -43.54 43.21
N SER A 7 -14.60 -42.49 42.55
CA SER A 7 -13.93 -42.63 41.24
C SER A 7 -13.81 -41.28 40.52
N ARG A 8 -12.55 -40.97 40.18
CA ARG A 8 -12.07 -40.47 38.89
C ARG A 8 -12.79 -39.24 38.31
N LEU A 9 -12.05 -38.14 38.17
CA LEU A 9 -11.34 -37.84 36.91
C LEU A 9 -10.62 -36.48 37.07
N TYR A 10 -9.30 -36.54 37.02
CA TYR A 10 -8.49 -35.41 36.61
C TYR A 10 -8.85 -35.03 35.16
N GLY A 11 -8.95 -33.73 34.89
CA GLY A 11 -8.59 -33.14 33.59
C GLY A 11 -9.68 -33.03 32.53
N LEU A 12 -10.31 -31.85 32.45
CA LEU A 12 -10.78 -31.23 31.19
C LEU A 12 -10.48 -29.72 31.33
N LEU A 13 -9.22 -29.32 31.12
CA LEU A 13 -8.76 -28.64 29.91
C LEU A 13 -9.56 -27.36 29.60
N PHE A 14 -9.01 -26.23 30.03
CA PHE A 14 -9.25 -24.92 29.42
C PHE A 14 -8.77 -24.96 27.96
N THR A 15 -9.56 -25.51 27.03
CA THR A 15 -9.29 -25.31 25.60
C THR A 15 -9.89 -23.97 25.17
N SER A 16 -9.29 -22.88 25.65
CA SER A 16 -9.47 -21.57 25.04
C SER A 16 -8.65 -21.59 23.74
N THR A 17 -9.24 -22.10 22.65
CA THR A 17 -8.66 -21.99 21.32
C THR A 17 -8.69 -20.52 20.92
N LEU A 18 -7.67 -19.77 21.35
CA LEU A 18 -7.28 -18.51 20.73
C LEU A 18 -6.83 -18.85 19.31
N LEU A 19 -7.78 -18.94 18.40
CA LEU A 19 -7.50 -18.69 16.99
C LEU A 19 -7.12 -17.21 16.93
N ALA A 20 -5.84 -16.91 17.21
CA ALA A 20 -5.25 -15.64 16.89
C ALA A 20 -5.33 -15.54 15.36
N ARG A 21 -6.42 -14.94 14.87
CA ARG A 21 -6.54 -14.58 13.47
C ARG A 21 -5.44 -13.55 13.23
N SER A 22 -4.39 -13.97 12.53
CA SER A 22 -3.34 -13.09 12.03
C SER A 22 -3.95 -12.19 10.98
N TYR A 23 -4.61 -11.12 11.41
CA TYR A 23 -5.03 -10.05 10.52
C TYR A 23 -3.76 -9.28 10.14
N ALA A 24 -3.56 -9.05 8.85
CA ALA A 24 -2.53 -8.13 8.41
C ALA A 24 -2.85 -6.74 9.00
N THR A 25 -1.85 -6.15 9.64
CA THR A 25 -1.96 -4.84 10.25
C THR A 25 -0.85 -3.99 9.67
N PRO A 26 -1.14 -2.80 9.13
CA PRO A 26 -0.09 -1.92 8.63
C PRO A 26 0.98 -1.70 9.70
N SER A 27 2.25 -1.97 9.36
CA SER A 27 3.38 -1.51 10.16
C SER A 27 3.48 0.01 10.14
N VAL A 28 3.00 0.65 9.07
CA VAL A 28 2.87 2.10 8.94
C VAL A 28 1.40 2.49 8.77
N PRO A 29 0.81 3.30 9.66
CA PRO A 29 -0.61 3.65 9.58
C PRO A 29 -1.03 4.23 8.23
N ILE A 30 -2.05 3.63 7.63
CA ILE A 30 -2.72 4.17 6.45
C ILE A 30 -3.57 5.38 6.87
N ALA A 31 -3.17 6.57 6.41
CA ALA A 31 -3.87 7.82 6.64
C ALA A 31 -5.09 7.99 5.72
N TYR A 32 -4.98 7.55 4.46
CA TYR A 32 -6.09 7.56 3.51
C TYR A 32 -6.10 6.29 2.67
N CYS A 33 -7.29 5.82 2.33
CA CYS A 33 -7.52 4.82 1.30
C CYS A 33 -8.33 5.48 0.18
N ALA A 34 -7.87 5.39 -1.07
CA ALA A 34 -8.51 6.12 -2.16
C ALA A 34 -8.48 5.36 -3.49
N LYS A 35 -9.47 5.67 -4.35
CA LYS A 35 -9.63 5.11 -5.71
C LYS A 35 -8.69 5.70 -6.74
N VAL A 36 -7.90 6.71 -6.36
CA VAL A 36 -7.04 7.47 -7.26
C VAL A 36 -5.62 7.50 -6.73
N ASN A 37 -4.65 7.53 -7.64
CA ASN A 37 -3.25 7.73 -7.34
C ASN A 37 -2.85 9.18 -7.63
N THR A 38 -2.46 9.93 -6.60
CA THR A 38 -1.95 11.30 -6.72
C THR A 38 -0.42 11.36 -6.76
N GLY A 39 0.25 10.21 -6.89
CA GLY A 39 1.69 10.08 -6.99
C GLY A 39 2.27 10.89 -8.16
N THR A 40 3.38 11.57 -7.90
CA THR A 40 4.08 12.40 -8.89
C THR A 40 5.42 11.81 -9.32
N THR A 41 5.89 10.76 -8.64
CA THR A 41 7.11 10.04 -9.01
C THR A 41 6.80 8.97 -10.07
N PRO A 42 7.81 8.50 -10.82
CA PRO A 42 7.71 7.23 -11.51
C PRO A 42 7.35 6.10 -10.51
N THR A 43 6.68 5.07 -11.01
CA THR A 43 6.36 3.88 -10.22
C THR A 43 7.63 3.20 -9.74
N ASN A 44 7.71 2.93 -8.44
CA ASN A 44 8.74 2.11 -7.83
C ASN A 44 8.14 0.74 -7.46
N THR A 45 8.46 -0.27 -8.26
CA THR A 45 7.92 -1.63 -8.12
C THR A 45 8.91 -2.55 -7.42
N SER A 46 8.42 -3.36 -6.47
CA SER A 46 9.22 -4.38 -5.78
C SER A 46 8.42 -5.66 -5.57
N ILE A 47 8.99 -6.82 -5.89
CA ILE A 47 8.41 -8.12 -5.52
C ILE A 47 8.46 -8.35 -3.99
N TYR A 48 9.29 -7.59 -3.28
CA TYR A 48 9.41 -7.59 -1.83
C TYR A 48 8.70 -6.38 -1.22
N GLN A 49 7.59 -5.93 -1.83
CA GLN A 49 6.88 -4.74 -1.35
C GLN A 49 6.34 -4.93 0.07
N SER A 50 6.40 -3.85 0.85
CA SER A 50 5.76 -3.68 2.15
C SER A 50 5.37 -2.21 2.35
N ASP A 51 4.48 -1.90 3.29
CA ASP A 51 4.14 -0.51 3.59
C ASP A 51 5.38 0.27 4.09
N GLY A 52 6.21 -0.35 4.93
CA GLY A 52 7.47 0.19 5.41
C GLY A 52 8.51 0.43 4.32
N LEU A 53 8.57 -0.44 3.30
CA LEU A 53 9.46 -0.23 2.15
C LEU A 53 9.05 1.02 1.37
N CYS A 54 7.76 1.17 1.08
CA CYS A 54 7.25 2.33 0.38
C CYS A 54 7.35 3.61 1.22
N TYR A 55 7.10 3.53 2.53
CA TYR A 55 7.30 4.64 3.46
C TYR A 55 8.74 5.16 3.42
N ASN A 56 9.72 4.27 3.59
CA ASN A 56 11.14 4.63 3.61
C ASN A 56 11.62 5.24 2.28
N PHE A 57 11.03 4.83 1.17
CA PHE A 57 11.32 5.40 -0.14
C PHE A 57 10.96 6.89 -0.24
N CYS A 58 9.87 7.33 0.40
CA CYS A 58 9.33 8.68 0.23
C CYS A 58 9.58 9.65 1.40
N VAL A 59 9.83 9.12 2.61
CA VAL A 59 9.79 9.87 3.89
C VAL A 59 10.66 11.13 3.95
N SER A 60 11.72 11.21 3.16
CA SER A 60 12.66 12.32 3.19
C SER A 60 12.22 13.55 2.39
N GLN A 61 11.32 13.43 1.41
CA GLN A 61 11.04 14.50 0.44
C GLN A 61 9.55 14.81 0.20
N TYR A 62 8.65 13.91 0.57
CA TYR A 62 7.23 13.98 0.19
C TYR A 62 6.31 13.97 1.41
N ALA A 63 5.05 14.37 1.20
CA ALA A 63 4.01 14.34 2.22
C ALA A 63 3.36 12.96 2.40
N PHE A 64 3.35 12.15 1.33
CA PHE A 64 2.74 10.82 1.33
C PHE A 64 3.62 9.79 0.60
N ALA A 65 3.63 8.57 1.15
CA ALA A 65 3.94 7.36 0.42
C ALA A 65 2.63 6.70 0.00
N VAL A 66 2.52 6.34 -1.29
CA VAL A 66 1.30 5.78 -1.90
C VAL A 66 1.63 4.37 -2.37
N VAL A 67 0.91 3.37 -1.88
CA VAL A 67 1.17 1.95 -2.18
C VAL A 67 -0.06 1.27 -2.79
N GLN A 68 0.18 0.40 -3.78
CA GLN A 68 -0.82 -0.53 -4.30
C GLN A 68 -0.13 -1.82 -4.77
N GLY A 69 -0.45 -2.94 -4.14
CA GLY A 69 0.14 -4.23 -4.45
C GLY A 69 1.67 -4.22 -4.32
N ASN A 70 2.37 -4.30 -5.45
CA ASN A 70 3.84 -4.29 -5.51
C ASN A 70 4.42 -2.90 -5.80
N ASP A 71 3.57 -1.92 -6.07
CA ASP A 71 3.95 -0.62 -6.59
C ASP A 71 3.89 0.46 -5.51
N CYS A 72 4.81 1.41 -5.61
CA CYS A 72 4.94 2.55 -4.72
C CYS A 72 5.15 3.84 -5.51
N TRP A 73 4.56 4.93 -5.01
CA TRP A 73 4.75 6.29 -5.51
C TRP A 73 4.88 7.25 -4.33
N CYS A 74 5.48 8.42 -4.57
CA CYS A 74 5.46 9.52 -3.61
C CYS A 74 4.55 10.64 -4.08
N SER A 75 3.85 11.28 -3.15
CA SER A 75 2.95 12.40 -3.44
C SER A 75 3.08 13.52 -2.41
N ASP A 76 2.87 14.74 -2.87
CA ASP A 76 2.65 15.91 -2.01
C ASP A 76 1.16 16.25 -1.83
N TYR A 77 0.25 15.46 -2.41
CA TYR A 77 -1.16 15.80 -2.48
C TYR A 77 -2.03 14.80 -1.76
N THR A 78 -2.90 15.31 -0.89
CA THR A 78 -3.98 14.51 -0.31
C THR A 78 -4.96 14.12 -1.42
N PRO A 79 -5.43 12.87 -1.50
CA PRO A 79 -6.48 12.50 -2.46
C PRO A 79 -7.77 13.27 -2.15
N THR A 80 -8.55 13.65 -3.17
CA THR A 80 -9.83 14.35 -2.95
C THR A 80 -10.77 13.54 -2.07
N LYS A 81 -11.54 14.20 -1.20
CA LYS A 81 -12.53 13.53 -0.33
C LYS A 81 -13.50 12.63 -1.10
N SER A 82 -13.88 13.02 -2.32
CA SER A 82 -14.78 12.23 -3.19
C SER A 82 -14.15 10.92 -3.69
N SER A 83 -12.82 10.81 -3.67
CA SER A 83 -12.09 9.60 -4.06
C SER A 83 -11.69 8.72 -2.88
N GLN A 84 -11.82 9.22 -1.65
CA GLN A 84 -11.50 8.49 -0.44
C GLN A 84 -12.60 7.50 -0.08
N VAL A 85 -12.19 6.35 0.48
CA VAL A 85 -13.04 5.31 1.05
C VAL A 85 -12.59 5.02 2.48
N SER A 86 -13.21 4.04 3.16
CA SER A 86 -12.75 3.68 4.51
C SER A 86 -11.32 3.17 4.46
N VAL A 87 -10.48 3.56 5.42
CA VAL A 87 -9.11 3.03 5.54
C VAL A 87 -9.08 1.51 5.73
N SER A 88 -10.16 0.94 6.27
CA SER A 88 -10.34 -0.50 6.41
C SER A 88 -10.52 -1.24 5.07
N GLU A 89 -10.79 -0.54 3.97
CA GLU A 89 -10.86 -1.14 2.63
C GLU A 89 -9.47 -1.26 1.98
N CYS A 90 -8.44 -0.65 2.57
CA CYS A 90 -7.05 -0.87 2.20
C CYS A 90 -6.47 -2.01 3.06
N ASP A 91 -7.04 -3.20 2.91
CA ASP A 91 -6.71 -4.41 3.67
C ASP A 91 -5.97 -5.48 2.84
N GLN A 92 -5.58 -5.16 1.60
CA GLN A 92 -4.84 -6.10 0.75
C GLN A 92 -3.43 -6.30 1.29
N THR A 93 -3.07 -7.55 1.58
CA THR A 93 -1.73 -7.90 2.07
C THR A 93 -0.65 -7.61 1.03
N CYS A 94 0.52 -7.17 1.50
CA CYS A 94 1.68 -6.99 0.65
C CYS A 94 2.30 -8.33 0.20
N SER A 95 2.72 -8.45 -1.05
CA SER A 95 3.34 -9.69 -1.57
C SER A 95 4.69 -10.00 -0.90
N GLY A 96 5.45 -8.97 -0.55
CA GLY A 96 6.77 -9.11 0.05
C GLY A 96 6.76 -9.30 1.57
N TRP A 97 5.71 -8.79 2.23
CA TRP A 97 5.54 -8.88 3.67
C TRP A 97 4.05 -9.02 4.03
N PRO A 98 3.51 -10.25 4.09
CA PRO A 98 2.06 -10.48 4.22
C PRO A 98 1.42 -9.98 5.52
N SER A 99 2.21 -9.60 6.52
CA SER A 99 1.72 -8.97 7.74
C SER A 99 1.36 -7.50 7.55
N ASP A 100 1.88 -6.85 6.51
CA ASP A 100 1.58 -5.45 6.16
C ASP A 100 0.48 -5.37 5.09
N VAL A 101 -0.07 -4.16 4.89
CA VAL A 101 -1.10 -3.88 3.88
C VAL A 101 -0.58 -2.93 2.80
N CYS A 102 -0.89 -3.23 1.54
CA CYS A 102 -0.41 -2.54 0.35
C CYS A 102 -1.58 -2.05 -0.51
N GLY A 103 -2.49 -1.29 0.10
CA GLY A 103 -3.70 -0.80 -0.56
C GLY A 103 -4.86 -1.77 -0.43
N GLY A 104 -5.74 -1.79 -1.42
CA GLY A 104 -6.92 -2.66 -1.49
C GLY A 104 -7.27 -3.00 -2.93
N ASP A 105 -8.37 -3.73 -3.15
CA ASP A 105 -8.83 -4.04 -4.51
C ASP A 105 -9.13 -2.75 -5.30
N ASN A 106 -8.26 -2.41 -6.26
CA ASN A 106 -8.27 -1.15 -7.00
C ASN A 106 -8.22 0.10 -6.10
N LEU A 107 -7.62 -0.01 -4.91
CA LEU A 107 -7.47 1.07 -3.95
C LEU A 107 -6.00 1.31 -3.62
N PHE A 108 -5.65 2.58 -3.47
CA PHE A 108 -4.32 3.05 -3.10
C PHE A 108 -4.29 3.40 -1.62
N GLY A 109 -3.32 2.84 -0.90
CA GLY A 109 -3.05 3.17 0.50
C GLY A 109 -2.09 4.35 0.60
N TYR A 110 -2.43 5.37 1.39
CA TYR A 110 -1.61 6.55 1.63
C TYR A 110 -1.10 6.55 3.06
N MET A 111 0.22 6.58 3.23
CA MET A 111 0.87 6.78 4.52
C MET A 111 1.32 8.25 4.63
N ALA A 112 0.95 8.93 5.71
CA ALA A 112 1.42 10.28 5.99
C ALA A 112 2.90 10.26 6.40
N LEU A 113 3.67 11.23 5.89
CA LEU A 113 5.10 11.39 6.14
C LEU A 113 5.36 12.67 6.97
N ASN A 114 6.61 13.12 6.99
CA ASN A 114 7.03 14.27 7.80
C ASN A 114 6.70 15.64 7.16
N LYS A 115 6.43 15.69 5.86
CA LYS A 115 6.16 16.93 5.12
C LYS A 115 4.67 17.23 5.10
N ALA A 116 4.31 18.50 5.25
CA ALA A 116 2.92 18.94 5.07
C ALA A 116 2.49 18.80 3.59
N PRO A 117 1.24 18.38 3.31
CA PRO A 117 0.73 18.33 1.94
C PRO A 117 0.72 19.70 1.26
N SER A 118 1.07 19.73 -0.02
CA SER A 118 1.02 20.93 -0.88
C SER A 118 -0.40 21.27 -1.35
N GLY A 119 -1.35 20.35 -1.17
CA GLY A 119 -2.75 20.56 -1.52
C GLY A 119 -3.54 19.26 -1.66
N THR A 120 -4.64 19.33 -2.41
CA THR A 120 -5.49 18.17 -2.70
C THR A 120 -5.52 17.92 -4.21
N ALA A 121 -5.41 16.66 -4.63
CA ALA A 121 -5.50 16.25 -6.04
C ALA A 121 -6.47 15.08 -6.21
N GLY A 122 -7.16 15.04 -7.35
CA GLY A 122 -7.97 13.89 -7.77
C GLY A 122 -7.15 12.93 -8.62
N ALA A 123 -7.82 11.98 -9.29
CA ALA A 123 -7.19 11.29 -10.42
C ALA A 123 -6.70 12.34 -11.40
N SER A 124 -5.38 12.43 -11.55
CA SER A 124 -4.77 13.19 -12.63
C SER A 124 -5.41 12.69 -13.92
N SER A 125 -6.24 13.53 -14.55
CA SER A 125 -6.49 13.45 -15.98
C SER A 125 -5.12 13.55 -16.63
N GLY A 126 -4.45 12.41 -16.83
CA GLY A 126 -3.18 12.33 -17.52
C GLY A 126 -3.37 13.01 -18.85
N SER A 127 -2.89 14.24 -18.97
CA SER A 127 -2.68 14.87 -20.25
C SER A 127 -1.55 14.07 -20.88
N SER A 128 -1.92 13.00 -21.58
CA SER A 128 -1.08 12.30 -22.54
C SER A 128 -0.77 13.28 -23.66
N ALA A 129 0.17 14.18 -23.44
CA ALA A 129 0.90 14.80 -24.54
C ALA A 129 1.70 13.67 -25.18
N ALA A 130 1.13 13.08 -26.23
CA ALA A 130 1.83 12.11 -27.07
C ALA A 130 3.15 12.72 -27.54
N PRO A 131 4.29 12.02 -27.46
CA PRO A 131 5.50 12.49 -28.13
C PRO A 131 5.22 12.48 -29.64
N THR A 132 5.23 13.66 -30.25
CA THR A 132 5.20 13.80 -31.71
C THR A 132 6.56 13.34 -32.22
N SER A 133 6.60 12.16 -32.83
CA SER A 133 7.77 11.65 -33.53
C SER A 133 8.07 12.54 -34.74
N SER A 134 9.01 13.48 -34.60
CA SER A 134 9.64 14.14 -35.74
C SER A 134 10.80 13.28 -36.22
N SER A 135 10.60 12.59 -37.35
CA SER A 135 11.63 11.86 -38.07
C SER A 135 12.58 12.83 -38.77
N THR A 136 13.81 12.94 -38.28
CA THR A 136 14.89 13.71 -38.92
C THR A 136 15.45 12.94 -40.12
N GLU A 137 15.39 13.56 -41.29
CA GLU A 137 15.92 13.10 -42.57
C GLU A 137 17.46 12.99 -42.51
N ILE A 138 18.01 11.78 -42.68
CA ILE A 138 19.45 11.58 -42.86
C ILE A 138 19.79 11.80 -44.34
N HIS A 139 20.32 12.98 -44.64
CA HIS A 139 20.93 13.31 -45.93
C HIS A 139 22.26 12.55 -46.07
N VAL A 140 22.25 11.45 -46.83
CA VAL A 140 23.44 10.67 -47.15
C VAL A 140 24.30 11.46 -48.13
N LEU A 141 25.38 12.07 -47.62
CA LEU A 141 26.39 12.76 -48.39
C LEU A 141 27.12 11.74 -49.30
N ARG A 142 26.87 11.79 -50.62
CA ARG A 142 27.65 11.04 -51.61
C ARG A 142 29.06 11.60 -51.66
N LEU A 143 30.04 10.77 -51.28
CA LEU A 143 31.46 11.00 -51.53
C LEU A 143 31.76 10.88 -53.03
N ARG A 144 32.63 11.77 -53.49
CA ARG A 144 33.26 11.78 -54.82
C ARG A 144 34.16 10.57 -55.02
#